data_AF-A0A9P0GHY6-F1
#
_entry.id   AF-A0A9P0GHY6-F1
#
_cell.length_a   1.000
_cell.length_b   1.000
_cell.length_c   1.000
_cell.angle_alpha   90.00
_cell.angle_beta   90.00
_cell.angle_gamma   90.00
#
_symmetry.space_group_name_H-M   'P 1'
#
loop_
_entity.id
_entity.type
_entity.pdbx_description
1 polymer ?
#
loop_
_entity_poly.entity_id
_entity_poly.type
_entity_poly.pdbx_seq_one_letter_code
_entity_poly.pdbx_strand_id
1 'polypeptide(L)'
;MGDNGQLYVPKELVPIYRESVIRLASIITPNLFETEQLSGITIKETDDVWKAIDVLHCKGCETVIISSADIPEKPDLLSIFASRKKGVSHEKYIMEIKKLPVAFTGSGDLFASLILSWMHKTENDLKLSLENTVASLQSVLVRTIEAMQGKENTVRNRELKLLQSKKDIEEPKVIYKAKVVE
;
A
#
# COMPACT_ATOMS: atom_id res chain seq x y z
N MET A 1 -8.15 -3.99 8.33
CA MET A 1 -8.47 -5.25 9.03
C MET A 1 -7.44 -5.59 10.11
N GLY A 2 -6.14 -5.48 9.83
CA GLY A 2 -5.12 -5.81 10.83
C GLY A 2 -3.72 -5.52 10.32
N ASP A 3 -2.74 -5.64 11.20
CA ASP A 3 -1.31 -5.46 10.87
C ASP A 3 -0.45 -6.22 11.91
N ASN A 4 0.82 -6.46 11.60
CA ASN A 4 1.77 -7.17 12.47
C ASN A 4 1.24 -8.50 13.05
N GLY A 5 0.54 -9.28 12.23
CA GLY A 5 0.00 -10.59 12.62
C GLY A 5 -1.27 -10.53 13.48
N GLN A 6 -1.83 -9.35 13.73
CA GLN A 6 -2.99 -9.17 14.60
C GLN A 6 -4.15 -8.52 13.85
N LEU A 7 -5.36 -9.06 14.05
CA LEU A 7 -6.59 -8.43 13.59
C LEU A 7 -7.00 -7.34 14.56
N TYR A 8 -7.31 -6.16 14.02
CA TYR A 8 -7.87 -5.03 14.76
C TYR A 8 -9.39 -5.00 14.72
N VAL A 9 -9.98 -5.96 14.00
CA VAL A 9 -11.42 -6.11 13.81
C VAL A 9 -11.86 -7.51 14.25
N PRO A 10 -13.16 -7.72 14.55
CA PRO A 10 -13.68 -9.04 14.87
C PRO A 10 -13.38 -10.06 13.76
N LYS A 11 -12.99 -11.28 14.13
CA LYS A 11 -12.56 -12.32 13.17
C LYS A 11 -13.67 -12.69 12.19
N GLU A 12 -14.91 -12.53 12.62
CA GLU A 12 -16.13 -12.81 11.86
C GLU A 12 -16.29 -11.88 10.65
N LEU A 13 -15.57 -10.74 10.61
CA LEU A 13 -15.55 -9.84 9.46
C LEU A 13 -14.64 -10.33 8.33
N VAL A 14 -13.64 -11.17 8.62
CA VAL A 14 -12.67 -11.64 7.61
C VAL A 14 -13.37 -12.37 6.45
N PRO A 15 -14.29 -13.33 6.69
CA PRO A 15 -15.03 -13.98 5.61
C PRO A 15 -15.86 -13.00 4.80
N ILE A 16 -16.48 -12.00 5.43
CA ILE A 16 -17.31 -10.99 4.75
C ILE A 16 -16.47 -10.17 3.77
N TYR A 17 -15.28 -9.72 4.19
CA TYR A 17 -14.35 -9.04 3.28
C TYR A 17 -13.91 -9.96 2.14
N ARG A 18 -13.52 -11.19 2.48
CA ARG A 18 -12.98 -12.19 1.55
C ARG A 18 -13.98 -12.65 0.48
N GLU A 19 -15.25 -12.76 0.84
CA GLU A 19 -16.28 -13.42 0.03
C GLU A 19 -17.25 -12.44 -0.61
N SER A 20 -17.52 -11.30 0.02
CA SER A 20 -18.52 -10.33 -0.44
C SER A 20 -17.89 -9.01 -0.87
N VAL A 21 -17.08 -8.37 -0.01
CA VAL A 21 -16.60 -7.00 -0.26
C VAL A 21 -15.64 -6.93 -1.44
N ILE A 22 -14.67 -7.85 -1.54
CA ILE A 22 -13.69 -7.85 -2.65
C ILE A 22 -14.36 -7.89 -4.02
N ARG A 23 -15.47 -8.63 -4.15
CA ARG A 23 -16.19 -8.76 -5.43
C ARG A 23 -16.79 -7.44 -5.93
N LEU A 24 -17.01 -6.50 -5.01
CA LEU A 24 -17.59 -5.19 -5.27
C LEU A 24 -16.52 -4.10 -5.42
N ALA A 25 -15.27 -4.39 -5.02
CA ALA A 25 -14.20 -3.41 -4.98
C ALA A 25 -13.48 -3.33 -6.33
N SER A 26 -13.44 -2.14 -6.92
CA SER A 26 -12.64 -1.87 -8.12
C SER A 26 -11.14 -1.76 -7.82
N ILE A 27 -10.81 -1.23 -6.64
CA ILE A 27 -9.44 -1.06 -6.15
C ILE A 27 -9.39 -1.53 -4.70
N ILE A 28 -8.40 -2.34 -4.35
CA ILE A 28 -8.07 -2.69 -2.96
C ILE A 28 -6.61 -2.37 -2.66
N THR A 29 -6.35 -1.93 -1.42
CA THR A 29 -5.02 -1.53 -0.95
C THR A 29 -4.57 -2.26 0.32
N PRO A 30 -4.63 -3.60 0.38
CA PRO A 30 -4.27 -4.32 1.60
C PRO A 30 -2.79 -4.12 1.95
N ASN A 31 -2.42 -4.27 3.22
CA ASN A 31 -1.04 -4.56 3.61
C ASN A 31 -0.73 -6.06 3.44
N LEU A 32 0.51 -6.48 3.70
CA LEU A 32 0.92 -7.89 3.57
C LEU A 32 0.04 -8.85 4.39
N PHE A 33 -0.19 -8.53 5.67
CA PHE A 33 -0.98 -9.38 6.56
C PHE A 33 -2.43 -9.52 6.07
N GLU A 34 -3.06 -8.42 5.68
CA GLU A 34 -4.41 -8.42 5.11
C GLU A 34 -4.46 -9.21 3.81
N THR A 35 -3.41 -9.16 3.00
CA THR A 35 -3.29 -9.94 1.76
C THR A 35 -3.33 -11.43 2.04
N GLU A 36 -2.62 -11.91 3.06
CA GLU A 36 -2.70 -13.31 3.50
C GLU A 36 -4.11 -13.67 3.97
N GLN A 37 -4.75 -12.79 4.75
CA GLN A 37 -6.12 -13.02 5.22
C GLN A 37 -7.14 -13.06 4.08
N LEU A 38 -6.98 -12.23 3.05
CA LEU A 38 -7.94 -12.13 1.95
C LEU A 38 -7.72 -13.19 0.86
N SER A 39 -6.47 -13.56 0.59
CA SER A 39 -6.12 -14.58 -0.40
C SER A 39 -6.17 -16.00 0.18
N GLY A 40 -5.90 -16.16 1.48
CA GLY A 40 -5.67 -17.47 2.10
C GLY A 40 -4.29 -18.06 1.82
N ILE A 41 -3.38 -17.30 1.19
CA ILE A 41 -2.01 -17.71 0.90
C ILE A 41 -1.09 -17.15 1.98
N THR A 42 -0.26 -18.00 2.55
CA THR A 42 0.86 -17.57 3.40
C THR A 42 1.99 -17.06 2.53
N ILE A 43 2.47 -15.84 2.80
CA ILE A 43 3.47 -15.17 1.96
C ILE A 43 4.85 -15.27 2.62
N LYS A 44 5.81 -15.89 1.92
CA LYS A 44 7.20 -16.02 2.39
C LYS A 44 8.20 -15.35 1.45
N GLU A 45 7.88 -15.32 0.16
CA GLU A 45 8.72 -14.78 -0.90
C GLU A 45 7.90 -13.92 -1.86
N THR A 46 8.60 -13.25 -2.77
CA THR A 46 8.00 -12.36 -3.77
C THR A 46 6.94 -13.07 -4.62
N ASP A 47 7.17 -14.32 -4.99
CA ASP A 47 6.25 -15.10 -5.85
C ASP A 47 4.92 -15.40 -5.17
N ASP A 48 4.91 -15.57 -3.84
CA ASP A 48 3.66 -15.80 -3.10
C ASP A 48 2.77 -14.56 -3.09
N VAL A 49 3.36 -13.36 -3.13
CA VAL A 49 2.61 -12.10 -3.26
C VAL A 49 1.86 -12.07 -4.59
N TRP A 50 2.52 -12.46 -5.69
CA TRP A 50 1.89 -12.49 -7.01
C TRP A 50 0.77 -13.55 -7.08
N LYS A 51 0.97 -14.73 -6.51
CA LYS A 51 -0.09 -15.75 -6.38
C LYS A 51 -1.28 -15.21 -5.58
N ALA A 52 -1.03 -14.49 -4.49
CA ALA A 52 -2.08 -13.86 -3.69
C ALA A 52 -2.84 -12.79 -4.48
N ILE A 53 -2.14 -11.94 -5.23
CA ILE A 53 -2.74 -10.95 -6.13
C ILE A 53 -3.63 -11.62 -7.18
N ASP A 54 -3.18 -12.72 -7.80
CA ASP A 54 -3.98 -13.46 -8.78
C ASP A 54 -5.27 -14.02 -8.17
N VAL A 55 -5.21 -14.56 -6.94
CA VAL A 55 -6.42 -14.99 -6.21
C VAL A 55 -7.39 -13.82 -5.99
N LEU A 56 -6.89 -12.63 -5.66
CA LEU A 56 -7.70 -11.44 -5.47
C LEU A 56 -8.34 -10.94 -6.78
N HIS A 57 -7.61 -11.03 -7.90
CA HIS A 57 -8.18 -10.79 -9.24
C HIS A 57 -9.26 -11.81 -9.60
N CYS A 58 -9.04 -13.10 -9.32
CA CYS A 58 -10.05 -14.16 -9.54
C CYS A 58 -11.33 -13.95 -8.71
N LYS A 59 -11.24 -13.23 -7.59
CA LYS A 59 -12.40 -12.82 -6.78
C LYS A 59 -13.15 -11.61 -7.37
N GLY A 60 -12.66 -11.00 -8.44
CA GLY A 60 -13.34 -9.95 -9.19
C GLY A 60 -12.76 -8.54 -9.03
N CYS A 61 -11.69 -8.37 -8.23
CA CYS A 61 -11.07 -7.06 -8.08
C CYS A 61 -10.19 -6.73 -9.30
N GLU A 62 -10.44 -5.59 -9.94
CA GLU A 62 -9.67 -5.17 -11.13
C GLU A 62 -8.25 -4.71 -10.74
N THR A 63 -8.11 -3.91 -9.68
CA THR A 63 -6.84 -3.30 -9.26
C THR A 63 -6.48 -3.69 -7.83
N VAL A 64 -5.34 -4.33 -7.64
CA VAL A 64 -4.84 -4.79 -6.34
C VAL A 64 -3.48 -4.14 -6.09
N ILE A 65 -3.37 -3.42 -4.97
CA ILE A 65 -2.13 -2.71 -4.61
C ILE A 65 -1.74 -3.11 -3.18
N ILE A 66 -0.70 -3.92 -3.05
CA ILE A 66 -0.17 -4.30 -1.74
C ILE A 66 0.68 -3.13 -1.25
N SER A 67 0.11 -2.34 -0.34
CA SER A 67 0.64 -1.05 0.10
C SER A 67 2.00 -1.13 0.78
N SER A 68 2.30 -2.29 1.36
CA SER A 68 3.55 -2.58 2.06
C SER A 68 3.72 -4.08 2.24
N ALA A 69 4.88 -4.58 1.82
CA ALA A 69 5.31 -5.96 1.98
C ALA A 69 6.74 -5.99 2.53
N ASP A 70 6.88 -6.54 3.72
CA ASP A 70 8.16 -6.81 4.37
C ASP A 70 8.58 -8.24 4.00
N ILE A 71 9.41 -8.37 2.96
CA ILE A 71 9.85 -9.66 2.44
C ILE A 71 11.23 -9.99 3.03
N PRO A 72 11.42 -11.18 3.65
CA PRO A 72 12.68 -11.55 4.31
C PRO A 72 13.94 -11.41 3.45
N GLU A 73 13.82 -11.55 2.13
CA GLU A 73 14.90 -11.39 1.15
C GLU A 73 15.51 -9.98 1.14
N LYS A 74 14.77 -8.95 1.59
CA LYS A 74 15.14 -7.53 1.48
C LYS A 74 14.81 -6.77 2.77
N PRO A 75 15.50 -7.07 3.89
CA PRO A 75 15.11 -6.58 5.23
C PRO A 75 15.14 -5.05 5.41
N ASP A 76 15.92 -4.33 4.60
CA ASP A 76 16.03 -2.87 4.66
C ASP A 76 15.05 -2.12 3.75
N LEU A 77 14.31 -2.86 2.92
CA LEU A 77 13.39 -2.31 1.93
C LEU A 77 11.96 -2.73 2.23
N LEU A 78 11.04 -1.85 1.87
CA LEU A 78 9.62 -2.16 1.81
C LEU A 78 9.24 -2.30 0.34
N SER A 79 8.67 -3.45 -0.01
CA SER A 79 8.18 -3.69 -1.36
C SER A 79 6.71 -3.30 -1.47
N ILE A 80 6.35 -2.71 -2.59
CA ILE A 80 4.99 -2.32 -2.95
C ILE A 80 4.68 -3.00 -4.27
N PHE A 81 3.57 -3.73 -4.30
CA PHE A 81 3.14 -4.49 -5.47
C PHE A 81 1.86 -3.86 -5.99
N ALA A 82 1.77 -3.66 -7.29
CA ALA A 82 0.55 -3.16 -7.92
C ALA A 82 0.25 -4.01 -9.15
N SER A 83 -1.00 -4.44 -9.27
CA SER A 83 -1.48 -5.12 -10.46
C SER A 83 -2.86 -4.67 -10.84
N ARG A 84 -3.09 -4.57 -12.15
CA ARG A 84 -4.40 -4.29 -12.72
C ARG A 84 -4.68 -5.28 -13.82
N LYS A 85 -5.85 -5.92 -13.76
CA LYS A 85 -6.30 -6.89 -14.75
C LYS A 85 -7.65 -6.49 -15.32
N LYS A 86 -7.66 -5.96 -16.54
CA LYS A 86 -8.85 -5.47 -17.24
C LYS A 86 -8.98 -6.13 -18.61
N GLY A 87 -9.91 -7.09 -18.73
CA GLY A 87 -10.07 -7.87 -19.95
C GLY A 87 -8.79 -8.65 -20.27
N VAL A 88 -8.19 -8.38 -21.44
CA VAL A 88 -6.93 -9.00 -21.87
C VAL A 88 -5.68 -8.27 -21.36
N SER A 89 -5.84 -7.05 -20.83
CA SER A 89 -4.73 -6.27 -20.31
C SER A 89 -4.42 -6.72 -18.88
N HIS A 90 -3.14 -6.98 -18.61
CA HIS A 90 -2.63 -7.29 -17.29
C HIS A 90 -1.33 -6.51 -17.06
N GLU A 91 -1.40 -5.54 -16.16
CA GLU A 91 -0.27 -4.72 -15.77
C GLU A 91 0.23 -5.19 -14.40
N LYS A 92 1.55 -5.29 -14.23
CA LYS A 92 2.19 -5.64 -12.96
C LYS A 92 3.38 -4.72 -12.74
N TYR A 93 3.44 -4.15 -11.54
CA TYR A 93 4.51 -3.26 -11.12
C TYR A 93 4.99 -3.60 -9.72
N ILE A 94 6.30 -3.50 -9.52
CA ILE A 94 6.93 -3.55 -8.21
C ILE A 94 7.71 -2.25 -7.95
N MET A 95 7.64 -1.77 -6.72
CA MET A 95 8.46 -0.64 -6.28
C MET A 95 9.06 -0.95 -4.92
N GLU A 96 10.30 -0.52 -4.72
CA GLU A 96 11.06 -0.77 -3.51
C GLU A 96 11.45 0.58 -2.91
N ILE A 97 11.11 0.78 -1.64
CA ILE A 97 11.42 2.00 -0.90
C ILE A 97 12.18 1.67 0.36
N LYS A 98 12.95 2.63 0.88
CA LYS A 98 13.64 2.43 2.17
C LYS A 98 12.62 2.32 3.30
N LYS A 99 12.79 1.31 4.14
CA LYS A 99 12.00 1.16 5.36
C LYS A 99 12.38 2.27 6.34
N LEU A 100 11.36 2.94 6.89
CA LEU A 100 11.56 3.98 7.90
C LEU A 100 11.57 3.35 9.30
N PRO A 101 12.41 3.84 10.24
CA PRO A 101 12.59 3.22 11.56
C PRO A 101 11.47 3.55 12.56
N VAL A 102 10.31 4.01 12.06
CA VAL A 102 9.18 4.48 12.88
C VAL A 102 7.90 3.84 12.35
N ALA A 103 7.12 3.25 13.26
CA ALA A 103 5.77 2.79 12.95
C ALA A 103 4.80 3.98 13.02
N PHE A 104 4.03 4.19 11.95
CA PHE A 104 3.03 5.25 11.85
C PHE A 104 1.62 4.67 11.91
N THR A 105 0.67 5.50 12.32
CA THR A 105 -0.76 5.20 12.25
C THR A 105 -1.41 6.10 11.19
N GLY A 106 -2.37 5.57 10.43
CA GLY A 106 -3.05 6.32 9.35
C GLY A 106 -2.29 6.40 8.02
N SER A 107 -1.09 5.80 7.91
CA SER A 107 -0.35 5.75 6.63
C SER A 107 -1.09 4.96 5.56
N GLY A 108 -1.79 3.88 5.94
CA GLY A 108 -2.65 3.11 5.04
C GLY A 108 -3.84 3.91 4.52
N ASP A 109 -4.51 4.68 5.38
CA ASP A 109 -5.64 5.53 4.99
C ASP A 109 -5.18 6.65 4.05
N LEU A 110 -4.04 7.26 4.37
CA LEU A 110 -3.41 8.25 3.50
C LEU A 110 -3.04 7.62 2.14
N PHE A 111 -2.42 6.44 2.12
CA PHE A 111 -2.09 5.73 0.88
C PHE A 111 -3.34 5.46 0.03
N ALA A 112 -4.41 4.94 0.64
CA ALA A 112 -5.67 4.65 -0.05
C ALA A 112 -6.32 5.92 -0.64
N SER A 113 -6.30 7.03 0.10
CA SER A 113 -6.82 8.31 -0.40
C SER A 113 -6.00 8.89 -1.56
N LEU A 114 -4.67 8.82 -1.44
CA LEU A 114 -3.73 9.31 -2.46
C LEU A 114 -3.85 8.50 -3.74
N ILE A 115 -3.88 7.16 -3.64
CA ILE A 115 -3.97 6.32 -4.84
C ILE A 115 -5.29 6.55 -5.57
N LEU A 116 -6.40 6.72 -4.85
CA LEU A 116 -7.69 7.07 -5.46
C LEU A 116 -7.60 8.41 -6.19
N SER A 117 -7.03 9.44 -5.56
CA SER A 117 -6.88 10.77 -6.16
C SER A 117 -5.96 10.74 -7.38
N TRP A 118 -4.86 10.00 -7.33
CA TRP A 118 -3.91 9.94 -8.44
C TRP A 118 -4.43 9.11 -9.60
N MET A 119 -5.08 7.98 -9.34
CA MET A 119 -5.76 7.17 -10.37
C MET A 119 -6.79 8.01 -11.12
N HIS A 120 -7.50 8.91 -10.44
CA HIS A 120 -8.39 9.85 -11.12
C HIS A 120 -7.61 10.88 -11.96
N LYS A 121 -6.59 11.52 -11.41
CA LYS A 121 -5.80 12.57 -12.08
C LYS A 121 -4.99 12.09 -13.28
N THR A 122 -4.52 10.85 -13.26
CA THR A 122 -3.69 10.27 -14.32
C THR A 122 -4.49 9.37 -15.25
N GLU A 123 -5.83 9.51 -15.27
CA GLU A 123 -6.72 8.75 -16.15
C GLU A 123 -6.57 7.22 -16.02
N ASN A 124 -6.33 6.75 -14.80
CA ASN A 124 -6.06 5.36 -14.42
C ASN A 124 -4.72 4.77 -14.92
N ASP A 125 -3.72 5.60 -15.23
CA ASP A 125 -2.33 5.14 -15.34
C ASP A 125 -1.84 4.64 -13.97
N LEU A 126 -1.75 3.31 -13.82
CA LEU A 126 -1.40 2.66 -12.56
C LEU A 126 0.04 2.98 -12.15
N LYS A 127 0.98 3.00 -13.10
CA LYS A 127 2.40 3.22 -12.82
C LYS A 127 2.61 4.64 -12.29
N LEU A 128 2.09 5.63 -13.00
CA LEU A 128 2.23 7.04 -12.63
C LEU A 128 1.49 7.33 -11.32
N SER A 129 0.31 6.73 -11.12
CA SER A 129 -0.44 6.87 -9.87
C SER A 129 0.30 6.33 -8.66
N LEU A 130 0.90 5.16 -8.81
CA LEU A 130 1.66 4.51 -7.74
C LEU A 130 2.90 5.33 -7.36
N GLU A 131 3.65 5.80 -8.37
CA GLU A 131 4.84 6.63 -8.17
C GLU A 131 4.52 7.94 -7.43
N ASN A 132 3.46 8.65 -7.84
CA ASN A 132 3.04 9.90 -7.19
C ASN A 132 2.51 9.65 -5.77
N THR A 133 1.73 8.59 -5.57
CA THR A 133 1.21 8.21 -4.24
C THR A 133 2.34 7.97 -3.25
N VAL A 134 3.33 7.18 -3.64
CA VAL A 134 4.46 6.83 -2.76
C VAL A 134 5.37 8.03 -2.55
N ALA A 135 5.57 8.87 -3.56
CA ALA A 135 6.31 10.11 -3.40
C ALA A 135 5.63 11.05 -2.38
N SER A 136 4.32 11.29 -2.49
CA SER A 136 3.58 12.09 -1.51
C SER A 136 3.65 11.49 -0.11
N LEU A 137 3.36 10.19 0.03
CA LEU A 137 3.39 9.50 1.33
C LEU A 137 4.78 9.59 1.99
N GLN A 138 5.85 9.31 1.24
CA GLN A 138 7.21 9.40 1.76
C GLN A 138 7.55 10.81 2.26
N SER A 139 7.16 11.86 1.53
CA SER A 139 7.36 13.24 1.99
C SER A 139 6.62 13.53 3.31
N VAL A 140 5.39 13.04 3.47
CA VAL A 140 4.65 13.18 4.74
C VAL A 140 5.37 12.44 5.87
N LEU A 141 5.79 11.20 5.65
CA LEU A 141 6.43 10.38 6.67
C LEU A 141 7.79 10.95 7.10
N VAL A 142 8.62 11.37 6.15
CA VAL A 142 9.91 12.02 6.43
C VAL A 142 9.72 13.30 7.22
N ARG A 143 8.80 14.18 6.81
CA ARG A 143 8.49 15.40 7.57
C ARG A 143 7.98 15.10 8.97
N THR A 144 7.23 14.01 9.13
CA THR A 144 6.75 13.57 10.43
C THR A 144 7.92 13.14 11.33
N ILE A 145 8.89 12.39 10.81
CA ILE A 145 10.13 12.02 11.54
C ILE A 145 10.95 13.25 11.92
N GLU A 146 11.15 14.19 10.99
CA GLU A 146 11.87 15.43 11.25
C GLU A 146 11.22 16.23 12.39
N ALA A 147 9.88 16.31 12.40
CA ALA A 147 9.14 16.98 13.46
C ALA A 147 9.19 16.27 14.84
N MET A 148 9.62 15.00 14.86
CA MET A 148 9.86 14.21 16.08
C MET A 148 11.27 14.37 16.64
N GLN A 149 12.22 14.94 15.89
CA GLN A 149 13.60 15.08 16.36
C GLN A 149 13.66 15.87 17.68
N GLY A 150 14.39 15.33 18.67
CA GLY A 150 14.50 15.91 20.01
C GLY A 150 13.25 15.75 20.87
N LYS A 151 12.24 14.98 20.45
CA LYS A 151 11.02 14.70 21.22
C LYS A 151 10.91 13.22 21.57
N GLU A 152 10.15 12.93 22.62
CA GLU A 152 9.82 11.55 23.00
C GLU A 152 9.00 10.85 21.92
N ASN A 153 9.23 9.55 21.74
CA ASN A 153 8.51 8.72 20.78
C ASN A 153 7.12 8.34 21.32
N THR A 154 6.19 9.28 21.29
CA THR A 154 4.79 9.11 21.70
C THR A 154 3.87 8.97 20.49
N VAL A 155 2.66 8.42 20.68
CA VAL A 155 1.62 8.37 19.62
C VAL A 155 1.34 9.78 19.07
N ARG A 156 1.18 10.76 19.96
CA ARG A 156 0.94 12.16 19.59
C ARG A 156 2.03 12.75 18.69
N ASN A 157 3.30 12.43 18.96
CA ASN A 157 4.41 12.96 18.17
C ASN A 157 4.52 12.29 16.80
N ARG A 158 4.01 11.05 16.66
CA ARG A 158 3.95 10.28 15.41
C ARG A 158 2.78 10.63 14.49
N GLU A 159 1.87 11.50 14.92
CA GLU A 159 0.77 11.98 14.08
C GLU A 159 1.28 12.63 12.79
N LEU A 160 0.67 12.21 11.66
CA LEU A 160 1.10 12.58 10.32
C LEU A 160 1.04 14.10 10.11
N LYS A 161 2.12 14.68 9.60
CA LYS A 161 2.23 16.12 9.32
C LYS A 161 1.56 16.52 8.01
N LEU A 162 0.26 16.23 7.87
CA LEU A 162 -0.51 16.42 6.64
C LEU A 162 -0.56 17.88 6.19
N LEU A 163 -0.95 18.81 7.07
CA LEU A 163 -1.09 20.23 6.73
C LEU A 163 0.24 20.84 6.28
N GLN A 164 1.32 20.47 6.98
CA GLN A 164 2.68 20.92 6.66
C GLN A 164 3.20 20.29 5.37
N SER A 165 2.56 19.22 4.89
CA SER A 165 2.92 18.50 3.67
C SER A 165 2.00 18.76 2.49
N LYS A 166 1.11 19.76 2.59
CA LYS A 166 0.16 20.11 1.53
C LYS A 166 0.83 20.18 0.15
N LYS A 167 1.94 20.92 0.04
CA LYS A 167 2.64 21.10 -1.23
C LYS A 167 3.18 19.80 -1.81
N ASP A 168 3.75 18.92 -0.98
CA ASP A 168 4.25 17.62 -1.45
C ASP A 168 3.15 16.63 -1.82
N ILE A 169 1.94 16.82 -1.28
CA ILE A 169 0.74 16.08 -1.68
C ILE A 169 0.24 16.59 -3.04
N GLU A 170 0.24 17.91 -3.25
CA GLU A 170 -0.21 18.53 -4.51
C GLU A 170 0.78 18.31 -5.66
N GLU A 171 2.09 18.42 -5.37
CA GLU A 171 3.20 18.40 -6.34
C GLU A 171 4.30 17.43 -5.87
N PRO A 172 4.06 16.11 -5.86
CA PRO A 172 5.05 15.15 -5.38
C PRO A 172 6.30 15.09 -6.25
N LYS A 173 7.47 15.05 -5.59
CA LYS A 173 8.74 14.78 -6.25
C LYS A 173 9.02 13.27 -6.27
N VAL A 174 8.83 12.65 -7.43
CA VAL A 174 9.06 11.21 -7.60
C VAL A 174 10.55 10.88 -7.56
N ILE A 175 10.96 10.14 -6.53
CA ILE A 175 12.33 9.64 -6.34
C ILE A 175 12.41 8.14 -6.64
N TYR A 176 11.41 7.38 -6.20
CA TYR A 176 11.30 5.94 -6.45
C TYR A 176 10.48 5.70 -7.72
N LYS A 177 10.93 4.76 -8.55
CA LYS A 177 10.28 4.41 -9.81
C LYS A 177 9.77 2.98 -9.75
N ALA A 178 8.56 2.78 -10.26
CA ALA A 178 7.95 1.47 -10.37
C ALA A 178 8.59 0.71 -11.56
N LYS A 179 8.99 -0.54 -11.32
CA LYS A 179 9.54 -1.45 -12.33
C LYS A 179 8.41 -2.32 -12.87
N VAL A 180 8.37 -2.51 -14.18
CA VAL A 180 7.44 -3.46 -14.82
C VAL A 180 7.86 -4.88 -14.45
N VAL A 181 6.88 -5.75 -14.21
CA VAL A 181 7.09 -7.19 -14.03
C VAL A 181 6.42 -7.92 -15.19
N GLU A 182 7.20 -8.68 -15.94
CA GLU A 182 6.72 -9.53 -17.04
C GLU A 182 5.86 -10.69 -16.53
#